data_AF-A0A9D2F1Z6-F1
#
_entry.id   AF-A0A9D2F1Z6-F1
#
_cell.length_a   1.000
_cell.length_b   1.000
_cell.length_c   1.000
_cell.angle_alpha   90.00
_cell.angle_beta   90.00
_cell.angle_gamma   90.00
#
_symmetry.space_group_name_H-M   'P 1'
#
loop_
_entity.id
_entity.type
_entity.pdbx_description
1 polymer ?
#
loop_
_entity_poly.entity_id
_entity_poly.type
_entity_poly.pdbx_seq_one_letter_code
_entity_poly.pdbx_strand_id
1 'polypeptide(L)'
;MYSTYDLYQKNGGTLDQSSYLILAKKAAYILDHETMGRARDAPASMAEALADCECAIIDALADGHFAADGVQSFNNDGYSETRTAAKESRAALRSLLARYLTVPVNLLGFGGHAFV
;
A
#
# COMPACT_ATOMS: atom_id res chain seq x y z
N MET A 1 -8.23 -8.38 2.81
CA MET A 1 -8.44 -7.17 3.62
C MET A 1 -7.94 -7.49 4.99
N TYR A 2 -7.01 -6.68 5.44
CA TYR A 2 -6.35 -6.77 6.73
C TYR A 2 -6.86 -5.68 7.68
N SER A 3 -7.52 -4.63 7.15
CA SER A 3 -8.16 -3.59 7.95
C SER A 3 -9.70 -3.63 7.85
N THR A 4 -10.36 -2.93 8.78
CA THR A 4 -11.82 -2.73 8.82
C THR A 4 -12.16 -1.25 8.79
N TYR A 5 -13.37 -0.91 8.36
CA TYR A 5 -13.81 0.48 8.26
C TYR A 5 -13.78 1.22 9.61
N ASP A 6 -14.13 0.54 10.70
CA ASP A 6 -14.06 1.10 12.06
C ASP A 6 -12.63 1.48 12.46
N LEU A 7 -11.66 0.61 12.15
CA LEU A 7 -10.25 0.89 12.41
C LEU A 7 -9.74 2.06 11.56
N TYR A 8 -10.12 2.10 10.28
CA TYR A 8 -9.77 3.19 9.39
C TYR A 8 -10.34 4.55 9.87
N GLN A 9 -11.60 4.58 10.30
CA GLN A 9 -12.22 5.77 10.90
C GLN A 9 -11.50 6.20 12.20
N LYS A 10 -11.13 5.25 13.07
CA LYS A 10 -10.35 5.54 14.28
C LYS A 10 -8.98 6.16 13.98
N ASN A 11 -8.36 5.75 12.88
CA ASN A 11 -7.10 6.32 12.40
C ASN A 11 -7.27 7.68 11.71
N GLY A 12 -8.48 8.26 11.69
CA GLY A 12 -8.77 9.57 11.08
C GLY A 12 -9.27 9.50 9.65
N GLY A 13 -9.65 8.32 9.16
CA GLY A 13 -10.15 8.10 7.81
C GLY A 13 -11.43 8.89 7.50
N THR A 14 -11.39 9.67 6.42
CA THR A 14 -12.48 10.59 6.03
C THR A 14 -13.40 10.03 4.94
N LEU A 15 -13.07 8.86 4.40
CA LEU A 15 -13.82 8.24 3.30
C LEU A 15 -15.16 7.66 3.74
N ASP A 16 -16.12 7.70 2.81
CA ASP A 16 -17.36 6.93 2.90
C ASP A 16 -17.07 5.43 2.92
N GLN A 17 -17.88 4.66 3.63
CA GLN A 17 -17.74 3.21 3.75
C GLN A 17 -17.70 2.51 2.37
N SER A 18 -18.49 2.98 1.41
CA SER A 18 -18.54 2.40 0.06
C SER A 18 -17.21 2.60 -0.69
N SER A 19 -16.67 3.81 -0.64
CA SER A 19 -15.38 4.16 -1.24
C SER A 19 -14.23 3.44 -0.56
N TYR A 20 -14.24 3.39 0.77
CA TYR A 20 -13.29 2.63 1.57
C TYR A 20 -13.26 1.16 1.15
N LEU A 21 -14.40 0.48 1.03
CA LEU A 21 -14.44 -0.94 0.68
C LEU A 21 -13.83 -1.22 -0.71
N ILE A 22 -14.03 -0.31 -1.67
CA ILE A 22 -13.44 -0.41 -3.01
C ILE A 22 -11.92 -0.25 -2.93
N LEU A 23 -11.45 0.78 -2.24
CA LEU A 23 -10.02 1.05 -2.09
C LEU A 23 -9.31 -0.01 -1.24
N ALA A 24 -9.94 -0.51 -0.19
CA ALA A 24 -9.39 -1.53 0.68
C ALA A 24 -9.20 -2.87 -0.05
N LYS A 25 -10.13 -3.23 -0.95
CA LYS A 25 -9.94 -4.37 -1.86
C LYS A 25 -8.72 -4.18 -2.77
N LYS A 26 -8.55 -2.98 -3.34
CA LYS A 26 -7.38 -2.65 -4.17
C LYS A 26 -6.09 -2.67 -3.36
N ALA A 27 -6.08 -2.05 -2.18
CA ALA A 27 -4.95 -2.00 -1.27
C ALA A 27 -4.51 -3.42 -0.84
N ALA A 28 -5.47 -4.27 -0.46
CA ALA A 28 -5.19 -5.67 -0.13
C ALA A 28 -4.56 -6.43 -1.32
N TYR A 29 -5.05 -6.20 -2.54
CA TYR A 29 -4.45 -6.79 -3.75
C TYR A 29 -3.02 -6.29 -4.00
N ILE A 30 -2.77 -4.99 -3.87
CA ILE A 30 -1.43 -4.40 -4.03
C ILE A 30 -0.48 -4.97 -2.98
N LEU A 31 -0.93 -5.04 -1.73
CA LEU A 31 -0.13 -5.54 -0.63
C LEU A 31 0.20 -7.03 -0.82
N ASP A 32 -0.75 -7.85 -1.26
CA ASP A 32 -0.52 -9.25 -1.62
C ASP A 32 0.46 -9.40 -2.78
N HIS A 33 0.31 -8.60 -3.83
CA HIS A 33 1.20 -8.59 -4.99
C HIS A 33 2.64 -8.21 -4.61
N GLU A 34 2.83 -7.13 -3.85
CA GLU A 34 4.16 -6.63 -3.47
C GLU A 34 4.84 -7.47 -2.38
N THR A 35 4.07 -8.15 -1.54
CA THR A 35 4.58 -9.15 -0.58
C THR A 35 4.71 -10.55 -1.18
N MET A 36 4.39 -10.73 -2.47
CA MET A 36 4.38 -12.03 -3.16
C MET A 36 3.56 -13.10 -2.41
N GLY A 37 2.42 -12.70 -1.84
CA GLY A 37 1.50 -13.56 -1.09
C GLY A 37 1.88 -13.81 0.37
N ARG A 38 3.02 -13.31 0.86
CA ARG A 38 3.47 -13.53 2.24
C ARG A 38 2.62 -12.84 3.30
N ALA A 39 1.91 -11.78 2.93
CA ALA A 39 0.96 -11.14 3.83
C ALA A 39 -0.14 -12.09 4.32
N ARG A 40 -0.49 -13.12 3.52
CA ARG A 40 -1.49 -14.12 3.91
C ARG A 40 -1.00 -15.10 4.98
N ASP A 41 0.28 -15.41 4.94
CA ASP A 41 0.95 -16.33 5.89
C ASP A 41 1.62 -15.57 7.03
N ALA A 42 1.41 -14.25 7.11
CA ALA A 42 2.03 -13.42 8.12
C ALA A 42 1.53 -13.81 9.52
N PRO A 43 2.43 -13.81 10.54
CA PRO A 43 2.05 -14.12 11.91
C PRO A 43 1.05 -13.09 12.45
N ALA A 44 0.23 -13.48 13.43
CA ALA A 44 -0.75 -12.59 14.07
C ALA A 44 -0.13 -11.31 14.65
N SER A 45 1.15 -11.37 15.07
CA SER A 45 1.91 -10.19 15.53
C SER A 45 2.11 -9.11 14.45
N MET A 46 1.93 -9.44 13.17
CA MET A 46 1.97 -8.50 12.04
C MET A 46 0.58 -8.02 11.61
N ALA A 47 -0.51 -8.53 12.22
CA ALA A 47 -1.87 -8.17 11.82
C ALA A 47 -2.15 -6.67 11.98
N GLU A 48 -1.69 -6.06 13.07
CA GLU A 48 -1.80 -4.61 13.29
C GLU A 48 -0.98 -3.81 12.28
N ALA A 49 0.26 -4.24 12.01
CA ALA A 49 1.13 -3.60 11.02
C ALA A 49 0.58 -3.70 9.59
N LEU A 50 -0.04 -4.84 9.24
CA LEU A 50 -0.71 -5.04 7.96
C LEU A 50 -1.97 -4.17 7.84
N ALA A 51 -2.74 -4.05 8.92
CA ALA A 51 -3.93 -3.21 8.94
C ALA A 51 -3.58 -1.72 8.80
N ASP A 52 -2.55 -1.25 9.49
CA ASP A 52 -2.07 0.13 9.40
C ASP A 52 -1.47 0.43 8.01
N CYS A 53 -0.69 -0.53 7.47
CA CYS A 53 -0.17 -0.43 6.11
C CYS A 53 -1.29 -0.39 5.06
N GLU A 54 -2.34 -1.21 5.21
CA GLU A 54 -3.51 -1.18 4.33
C GLU A 54 -4.21 0.18 4.40
N CYS A 55 -4.37 0.76 5.59
CA CYS A 55 -4.94 2.12 5.76
C CYS A 55 -4.10 3.18 5.06
N ALA A 56 -2.77 3.15 5.24
CA ALA A 56 -1.87 4.10 4.60
C ALA A 56 -1.90 3.99 3.07
N ILE A 57 -2.07 2.78 2.51
CA ILE A 57 -2.26 2.58 1.07
C ILE A 57 -3.62 3.13 0.62
N ILE A 58 -4.68 2.93 1.41
CA ILE A 58 -6.02 3.47 1.11
C ILE A 58 -6.00 4.99 1.07
N ASP A 59 -5.39 5.66 2.05
CA ASP A 59 -5.27 7.12 2.06
C ASP A 59 -4.46 7.62 0.86
N ALA A 60 -3.35 6.95 0.54
CA ALA A 60 -2.57 7.31 -0.63
C ALA A 60 -3.35 7.12 -1.94
N LEU A 61 -4.10 6.02 -2.08
CA LEU A 61 -4.99 5.80 -3.23
C LEU A 61 -6.11 6.84 -3.31
N ALA A 62 -6.64 7.29 -2.16
CA ALA A 62 -7.66 8.33 -2.08
C ALA A 62 -7.11 9.71 -2.46
N ASP A 63 -5.86 9.99 -2.10
CA ASP A 63 -5.11 11.19 -2.51
C ASP A 63 -4.72 11.16 -4.01
N GLY A 64 -4.99 10.04 -4.70
CA GLY A 64 -4.66 9.85 -6.12
C GLY A 64 -3.25 9.33 -6.36
N HIS A 65 -2.49 9.00 -5.31
CA HIS A 65 -1.22 8.32 -5.45
C HIS A 65 -1.42 6.87 -5.90
N PHE A 66 -0.48 6.36 -6.70
CA PHE A 66 -0.47 4.98 -7.20
C PHE A 66 -1.64 4.62 -8.14
N ALA A 67 -2.39 5.60 -8.64
CA ALA A 67 -3.39 5.40 -9.68
C ALA A 67 -2.73 4.90 -10.97
N ALA A 68 -2.99 3.63 -11.31
CA ALA A 68 -2.45 3.00 -12.52
C ALA A 68 -3.20 3.40 -13.80
N ASP A 69 -4.28 4.19 -13.72
CA ASP A 69 -5.07 4.56 -14.88
C ASP A 69 -5.77 5.90 -14.61
N GLY A 70 -5.49 6.91 -15.44
CA GLY A 70 -6.14 8.22 -15.37
C GLY A 70 -5.17 9.39 -15.21
N VAL A 71 -4.64 9.83 -16.35
CA VAL A 71 -4.09 11.16 -16.61
C VAL A 71 -4.65 12.24 -15.67
N GLN A 72 -3.84 12.67 -14.69
CA GLN A 72 -3.86 14.06 -14.23
C GLN A 72 -2.61 14.76 -14.74
N SER A 73 -2.50 14.85 -16.07
CA SER A 73 -1.62 15.83 -16.70
C SER A 73 -2.42 17.12 -16.87
N PHE A 74 -2.27 18.02 -15.91
CA PHE A 74 -2.20 19.43 -16.27
C PHE A 74 -0.73 19.77 -16.40
N ASN A 75 -0.09 19.41 -17.53
CA ASN A 75 0.63 20.41 -18.30
C ASN A 75 1.05 19.91 -19.69
N ASN A 76 0.78 20.79 -20.63
CA ASN A 76 1.21 20.88 -22.01
C ASN A 76 2.75 20.82 -22.15
N ASP A 77 3.33 19.68 -22.56
CA ASP A 77 4.57 19.60 -23.37
C ASP A 77 4.99 18.13 -23.50
N GLY A 78 4.32 17.39 -24.38
CA GLY A 78 4.49 15.95 -24.50
C GLY A 78 5.94 15.50 -24.73
N TYR A 79 6.64 15.08 -23.69
CA TYR A 79 7.87 14.29 -23.76
C TYR A 79 8.11 13.55 -22.43
N SER A 80 8.22 12.21 -22.50
CA SER A 80 8.96 11.30 -21.59
C SER A 80 8.68 11.22 -20.07
N GLU A 81 7.93 12.12 -19.44
CA GLU A 81 7.78 12.15 -17.96
C GLU A 81 6.94 10.99 -17.37
N THR A 82 6.06 10.37 -18.17
CA THR A 82 5.09 9.37 -17.69
C THR A 82 5.75 8.09 -17.16
N ARG A 83 6.93 7.71 -17.69
CA ARG A 83 7.66 6.52 -17.21
C ARG A 83 8.40 6.76 -15.90
N THR A 84 8.89 7.98 -15.66
CA THR A 84 9.60 8.35 -14.43
C THR A 84 8.60 8.41 -13.27
N ALA A 85 7.46 9.09 -13.45
CA ALA A 85 6.41 9.19 -12.44
C ALA A 85 5.87 7.81 -11.99
N ALA A 86 5.68 6.86 -12.92
CA ALA A 86 5.25 5.50 -12.59
C ALA A 86 6.32 4.71 -11.78
N LYS A 87 7.61 4.94 -12.06
CA LYS A 87 8.71 4.32 -11.31
C LYS A 87 8.85 4.93 -9.91
N GLU A 88 8.71 6.24 -9.80
CA GLU A 88 8.77 6.97 -8.53
C GLU A 88 7.59 6.63 -7.62
N SER A 89 6.37 6.58 -8.16
CA SER A 89 5.19 6.12 -7.42
C SER A 89 5.34 4.67 -6.95
N ARG A 90 5.87 3.76 -7.78
CA ARG A 90 6.16 2.40 -7.33
C ARG A 90 7.25 2.35 -6.24
N ALA A 91 8.28 3.18 -6.34
CA ALA A 91 9.32 3.28 -5.33
C ALA A 91 8.76 3.83 -4.01
N ALA A 92 7.91 4.85 -4.05
CA ALA A 92 7.24 5.41 -2.88
C ALA A 92 6.31 4.39 -2.21
N LEU A 93 5.55 3.62 -3.00
CA LEU A 93 4.74 2.50 -2.50
C LEU A 93 5.60 1.47 -1.78
N ARG A 94 6.73 1.08 -2.38
CA ARG A 94 7.65 0.11 -1.79
C ARG A 94 8.33 0.63 -0.51
N SER A 95 8.67 1.91 -0.45
CA SER A 95 9.14 2.57 0.77
C SER A 95 8.09 2.62 1.87
N LEU A 96 6.83 2.87 1.51
CA LEU A 96 5.69 2.85 2.44
C LEU A 96 5.49 1.44 3.00
N LEU A 97 5.45 0.43 2.13
CA LEU A 97 5.38 -0.98 2.54
C LEU A 97 6.57 -1.33 3.45
N ALA A 98 7.78 -0.91 3.11
CA ALA A 98 8.98 -1.17 3.90
C ALA A 98 8.92 -0.54 5.29
N ARG A 99 8.24 0.59 5.46
CA ARG A 99 8.08 1.22 6.78
C ARG A 99 7.27 0.37 7.76
N TYR A 100 6.25 -0.33 7.27
CA TYR A 100 5.33 -1.10 8.11
C TYR A 100 5.64 -2.60 8.14
N LEU A 101 6.16 -3.17 7.04
CA LEU A 101 6.31 -4.62 6.87
C LEU A 101 7.75 -5.12 7.06
N THR A 102 8.63 -4.32 7.64
CA THR A 102 10.03 -4.71 7.94
C THR A 102 10.22 -5.20 9.36
N VAL A 103 9.35 -4.82 10.30
CA VAL A 103 9.44 -5.19 11.72
C VAL A 103 8.08 -5.64 12.23
N PRO A 104 8.00 -6.69 13.08
CA PRO A 104 9.07 -7.56 13.57
C PRO A 104 9.59 -8.62 12.56
N VAL A 105 8.87 -8.91 11.48
CA VAL A 105 9.30 -9.85 10.43
C VAL A 105 9.34 -9.13 9.09
N ASN A 106 10.42 -9.29 8.33
CA ASN A 106 10.55 -8.65 7.03
C ASN A 106 9.80 -9.44 5.94
N LEU A 107 8.57 -9.01 5.62
CA LEU A 107 7.77 -9.63 4.57
C LEU A 107 8.25 -9.29 3.16
N LEU A 108 9.02 -8.21 3.00
CA LEU A 108 9.43 -7.65 1.70
C LEU A 108 10.83 -8.08 1.25
N GLY A 109 11.66 -8.54 2.18
CA GLY A 109 13.01 -9.05 1.92
C GLY A 109 12.96 -10.52 1.52
N PHE A 110 13.73 -10.90 0.50
CA PHE A 110 14.10 -12.32 0.29
C PHE A 110 15.00 -12.72 1.47
N GLY A 111 14.40 -13.15 2.57
CA GLY A 111 15.10 -13.57 3.77
C GLY A 111 15.85 -14.88 3.53
N GLY A 112 17.04 -14.79 2.94
CA GLY A 112 18.15 -15.65 3.33
C GLY A 112 18.81 -15.03 4.57
N HIS A 113 18.77 -15.78 5.68
CA HIS A 113 19.61 -15.68 6.90
C HIS A 113 19.53 -14.38 7.74
N ALA A 114 19.72 -14.35 9.07
CA ALA A 114 19.94 -15.36 10.10
C ALA A 114 19.63 -14.68 11.46
N PHE A 115 18.90 -15.35 12.34
CA PHE A 115 19.05 -15.13 13.78
C PHE A 115 20.05 -16.21 14.26
N VAL A 116 21.30 -15.82 14.49
CA VAL A 116 22.25 -16.53 15.36
C VAL A 116 23.11 -15.50 16.06
#